data_AF-A0A2G8JBA5-F1
#
_entry.id   AF-A0A2G8JBA5-F1
#
_cell.length_a   1.000
_cell.length_b   1.000
_cell.length_c   1.000
_cell.angle_alpha   90.00
_cell.angle_beta   90.00
_cell.angle_gamma   90.00
#
_symmetry.space_group_name_H-M   'P 1'
#
loop_
_entity.id
_entity.type
_entity.pdbx_description
1 polymer ?
#
loop_
_entity_poly.entity_id
_entity_poly.type
_entity_poly.pdbx_seq_one_letter_code
_entity_poly.pdbx_strand_id
1 'polypeptide(L)'
;MVKFLRTVGNRGDCQVVISSDSNIMFINSILQKHKLEKCVSTIYSNPVERDPQNNGRLVYQPHHKSHPCHTCPKNMCKREVLRKLLDTQTTKGITYDRIFVVGDGENDHCQCVLLRSQDYIMPRVGFPLHDIVSEMKKVKNSPSPGVLPWIDGDQTLSLALNAINETAGSI
;
A
#
# COMPACT_ATOMS: atom_id res chain seq x y z
N MET A 1 -4.37 -0.41 -12.71
CA MET A 1 -3.98 -1.24 -11.55
C MET A 1 -3.63 -2.68 -11.92
N VAL A 2 -4.44 -3.41 -12.73
CA VAL A 2 -4.07 -4.77 -13.17
C VAL A 2 -2.71 -4.80 -13.89
N LYS A 3 -2.52 -3.90 -14.87
CA LYS A 3 -1.26 -3.75 -15.61
C LYS A 3 -0.11 -3.39 -14.66
N PHE A 4 -0.34 -2.44 -13.76
CA PHE A 4 0.61 -2.06 -12.71
C PHE A 4 1.09 -3.27 -11.88
N LEU A 5 0.17 -4.00 -11.25
CA LEU A 5 0.51 -5.15 -10.40
C LEU A 5 1.23 -6.24 -11.19
N ARG A 6 0.77 -6.53 -12.42
CA ARG A 6 1.40 -7.54 -13.28
C ARG A 6 2.81 -7.15 -13.68
N THR A 7 3.04 -5.89 -14.03
CA THR A 7 4.36 -5.43 -14.44
C THR A 7 5.29 -5.38 -13.24
N VAL A 8 4.92 -4.67 -12.16
CA VAL A 8 5.78 -4.50 -10.98
C VAL A 8 6.05 -5.82 -10.27
N GLY A 9 5.02 -6.66 -10.08
CA GLY A 9 5.14 -7.94 -9.38
C GLY A 9 5.99 -8.98 -10.10
N ASN A 10 6.26 -8.81 -11.40
CA ASN A 10 7.10 -9.72 -12.19
C ASN A 10 8.53 -9.18 -12.42
N ARG A 11 8.90 -8.03 -11.86
CA ARG A 11 10.24 -7.44 -12.08
C ARG A 11 11.37 -8.18 -11.38
N GLY A 12 11.09 -8.90 -10.30
CA GLY A 12 12.09 -9.62 -9.50
C GLY A 12 12.89 -8.75 -8.52
N ASP A 13 12.97 -7.43 -8.74
CA ASP A 13 13.60 -6.45 -7.84
C ASP A 13 12.59 -5.71 -6.94
N CYS A 14 11.30 -6.01 -7.07
CA CYS A 14 10.22 -5.34 -6.36
C CYS A 14 9.44 -6.31 -5.46
N GLN A 15 9.14 -5.89 -4.24
CA GLN A 15 8.14 -6.54 -3.41
C GLN A 15 6.81 -5.79 -3.49
N VAL A 16 5.73 -6.50 -3.84
CA VAL A 16 4.38 -5.91 -3.91
C VAL A 16 3.58 -6.34 -2.69
N VAL A 17 3.12 -5.38 -1.90
CA VAL A 17 2.32 -5.63 -0.70
C VAL A 17 0.98 -4.92 -0.82
N ILE A 18 -0.10 -5.64 -0.52
CA ILE A 18 -1.44 -5.05 -0.40
C ILE A 18 -1.74 -4.85 1.08
N SER A 19 -2.08 -3.62 1.46
CA SER A 19 -2.59 -3.28 2.78
C SER A 19 -3.95 -2.61 2.60
N SER A 20 -5.03 -3.33 2.89
CA SER A 20 -6.38 -2.89 2.53
C SER A 20 -7.40 -3.15 3.64
N ASP A 21 -8.22 -2.13 3.89
CA ASP A 21 -9.32 -2.16 4.85
C ASP A 21 -10.55 -2.97 4.36
N SER A 22 -10.44 -3.62 3.21
CA SER A 22 -11.40 -4.61 2.74
C SER A 22 -11.27 -5.93 3.53
N ASN A 23 -11.73 -7.04 2.96
CA ASN A 23 -11.52 -8.37 3.50
C ASN A 23 -10.68 -9.25 2.57
N ILE A 24 -10.00 -10.23 3.14
CA ILE A 24 -9.08 -11.09 2.41
C ILE A 24 -9.76 -11.91 1.30
N MET A 25 -11.02 -12.34 1.48
CA MET A 25 -11.77 -13.09 0.45
C MET A 25 -12.04 -12.21 -0.78
N PHE A 26 -12.45 -10.96 -0.59
CA PHE A 26 -12.71 -10.02 -1.68
C PHE A 26 -11.44 -9.72 -2.49
N ILE A 27 -10.33 -9.44 -1.80
CA ILE A 27 -9.03 -9.18 -2.45
C ILE A 27 -8.59 -10.41 -3.26
N ASN A 28 -8.60 -11.59 -2.65
CA ASN A 28 -8.22 -12.83 -3.33
C ASN A 28 -9.10 -13.11 -4.56
N SER A 29 -10.41 -12.84 -4.48
CA SER A 29 -11.32 -13.01 -5.63
C SER A 29 -10.93 -12.14 -6.83
N ILE A 30 -10.52 -10.88 -6.57
CA ILE A 30 -10.04 -9.98 -7.62
C ILE A 30 -8.71 -10.48 -8.20
N LEU A 31 -7.76 -10.86 -7.34
CA LEU A 31 -6.46 -11.35 -7.79
C LEU A 31 -6.60 -12.61 -8.65
N GLN A 32 -7.44 -13.57 -8.23
CA GLN A 32 -7.75 -14.80 -8.98
C GLN A 32 -8.37 -14.51 -10.34
N LYS A 33 -9.39 -13.64 -10.38
CA LYS A 33 -10.05 -13.25 -11.63
C LYS A 33 -9.05 -12.69 -12.66
N HIS A 34 -8.03 -11.99 -12.20
CA HIS A 34 -7.03 -11.35 -13.06
C HIS A 34 -5.69 -12.10 -13.17
N LYS A 35 -5.56 -13.27 -12.52
CA LYS A 35 -4.34 -14.10 -12.46
C LYS A 35 -3.13 -13.32 -11.92
N LEU A 36 -3.31 -12.66 -10.78
CA LEU A 36 -2.33 -11.76 -10.15
C LEU A 36 -1.81 -12.26 -8.80
N GLU A 37 -2.20 -13.45 -8.35
CA GLU A 37 -1.83 -13.98 -7.03
C GLU A 37 -0.30 -14.09 -6.86
N LYS A 38 0.40 -14.48 -7.93
CA LYS A 38 1.87 -14.57 -7.95
C LYS A 38 2.56 -13.20 -8.03
N CYS A 39 1.82 -12.15 -8.37
CA CYS A 39 2.36 -10.79 -8.49
C CYS A 39 2.30 -10.02 -7.16
N VAL A 40 1.68 -10.58 -6.12
CA VAL A 40 1.53 -9.95 -4.80
C VAL A 40 2.26 -10.80 -3.77
N SER A 41 3.24 -10.22 -3.09
CA SER A 41 4.08 -10.93 -2.13
C SER A 41 3.37 -11.16 -0.81
N THR A 42 2.56 -10.21 -0.34
CA THR A 42 1.86 -10.30 0.94
C THR A 42 0.59 -9.44 0.93
N ILE A 43 -0.46 -9.93 1.59
CA ILE A 43 -1.73 -9.21 1.77
C ILE A 43 -1.98 -9.06 3.27
N TYR A 44 -2.11 -7.81 3.71
CA TYR A 44 -2.61 -7.43 5.03
C TYR A 44 -4.03 -6.88 4.85
N SER A 45 -5.01 -7.57 5.41
CA SER A 45 -6.42 -7.18 5.32
C SER A 45 -7.23 -7.82 6.46
N ASN A 46 -8.50 -7.46 6.56
CA ASN A 46 -9.40 -8.02 7.55
C ASN A 46 -9.69 -9.51 7.22
N PRO A 47 -9.41 -10.46 8.13
CA PRO A 47 -9.74 -11.86 7.90
C PRO A 47 -11.25 -12.07 7.79
N VAL A 48 -11.62 -13.10 7.04
CA VAL A 48 -13.01 -13.54 6.92
C VAL A 48 -13.05 -15.06 6.89
N GLU A 49 -13.97 -15.62 7.67
CA GLU A 49 -14.18 -17.06 7.80
C GLU A 49 -15.64 -17.39 7.51
N ARG A 50 -15.90 -18.59 7.00
CA ARG A 50 -17.27 -19.11 6.88
C ARG A 50 -17.58 -19.87 8.16
N ASP A 51 -18.62 -19.45 8.87
CA ASP A 51 -19.06 -20.13 10.09
C ASP A 51 -19.81 -21.42 9.74
N PRO A 52 -19.24 -22.60 10.02
CA PRO A 52 -19.88 -23.88 9.71
C PRO A 52 -21.11 -24.14 10.59
N GLN A 53 -21.21 -23.50 11.76
CA GLN A 53 -22.32 -23.66 12.70
C GLN A 53 -23.49 -22.71 12.39
N ASN A 54 -23.25 -21.65 11.63
CA ASN A 54 -24.25 -20.64 11.27
C ASN A 54 -24.50 -20.59 9.75
N ASN A 55 -24.82 -21.75 9.17
CA ASN A 55 -25.22 -21.91 7.77
C ASN A 55 -24.23 -21.28 6.76
N GLY A 56 -22.93 -21.29 7.07
CA GLY A 56 -21.88 -20.75 6.19
C GLY A 56 -21.85 -19.23 6.07
N ARG A 57 -22.46 -18.49 6.99
CA ARG A 57 -22.38 -17.02 7.05
C ARG A 57 -20.91 -16.57 7.15
N LEU A 58 -20.62 -15.41 6.54
CA LEU A 58 -19.29 -14.80 6.63
C LEU A 58 -19.14 -14.07 7.95
N VAL A 59 -18.07 -14.40 8.67
CA VAL A 59 -17.66 -13.74 9.92
C VAL A 59 -16.41 -12.92 9.62
N TYR A 60 -16.54 -11.60 9.74
CA TYR A 60 -15.44 -10.66 9.54
C TYR A 60 -14.76 -10.38 10.87
N GLN A 61 -13.43 -10.36 10.84
CA GLN A 61 -12.60 -10.05 11.99
C GLN A 61 -11.67 -8.88 11.66
N PRO A 62 -11.32 -8.04 12.64
CA PRO A 62 -10.39 -6.94 12.39
C PRO A 62 -8.97 -7.47 12.17
N HIS A 63 -8.21 -6.83 11.28
CA HIS A 63 -6.80 -7.16 11.08
C HIS A 63 -5.97 -6.96 12.37
N HIS A 64 -6.19 -5.83 13.05
CA HIS A 64 -5.63 -5.56 14.36
C HIS A 64 -6.64 -5.90 15.45
N LYS A 65 -6.24 -6.68 16.45
CA LYS A 65 -7.01 -6.78 17.71
C LYS A 65 -7.09 -5.43 18.42
N SER A 66 -5.97 -4.71 18.43
CA SER A 66 -5.84 -3.32 18.87
C SER A 66 -4.53 -2.73 18.29
N HIS A 67 -4.43 -1.40 18.25
CA HIS A 67 -3.22 -0.70 17.85
C HIS A 67 -3.11 0.66 18.56
N PRO A 68 -1.89 1.24 18.72
CA PRO A 68 -1.69 2.48 19.46
C PRO A 68 -2.12 3.74 18.69
N CYS A 69 -2.46 3.63 17.40
CA CYS A 69 -2.91 4.78 16.61
C CYS A 69 -4.33 5.20 17.03
N HIS A 70 -4.50 6.49 17.35
CA HIS A 70 -5.78 7.07 17.77
C HIS A 70 -6.57 7.69 16.61
N THR A 71 -5.97 7.83 15.43
CA THR A 71 -6.61 8.46 14.25
C THR A 71 -7.11 7.45 13.23
N CYS A 72 -6.66 6.20 13.29
CA CYS A 72 -7.11 5.15 12.37
C CYS A 72 -8.29 4.37 12.95
N PRO A 73 -9.15 3.79 12.10
CA PRO A 73 -10.17 2.84 12.51
C PRO A 73 -9.56 1.68 13.31
N LYS A 74 -10.26 1.23 14.37
CA LYS A 74 -9.78 0.20 15.30
C LYS A 74 -9.28 -1.07 14.63
N ASN A 75 -9.89 -1.41 13.49
CA ASN A 75 -9.64 -2.68 12.82
C ASN A 75 -8.33 -2.69 12.03
N MET A 76 -7.87 -1.55 11.49
CA MET A 76 -6.66 -1.51 10.68
C MET A 76 -5.99 -0.12 10.66
N CYS A 77 -4.70 -0.10 11.00
CA CYS A 77 -3.82 1.04 10.82
C CYS A 77 -2.70 0.64 9.85
N LYS A 78 -2.69 1.24 8.66
CA LYS A 78 -1.72 0.91 7.60
C LYS A 78 -0.29 1.29 7.98
N ARG A 79 -0.10 2.30 8.86
CA ARG A 79 1.21 2.64 9.43
C ARG A 79 1.81 1.49 10.23
N GLU A 80 1.01 0.88 11.11
CA GLU A 80 1.47 -0.25 11.91
C GLU A 80 1.75 -1.49 11.05
N VAL A 81 1.00 -1.66 9.95
CA VAL A 81 1.29 -2.70 8.95
C VAL A 81 2.64 -2.46 8.29
N LEU A 82 2.88 -1.27 7.74
CA LEU A 82 4.13 -0.93 7.08
C LEU A 82 5.32 -1.02 8.04
N ARG A 83 5.19 -0.48 9.27
CA ARG A 83 6.24 -0.56 10.29
C ARG A 83 6.63 -2.00 10.59
N LYS A 84 5.66 -2.87 10.88
CA LYS A 84 5.92 -4.29 11.15
C LYS A 84 6.57 -5.01 9.96
N LEU A 85 6.15 -4.67 8.74
CA LEU A 85 6.78 -5.20 7.53
C LEU A 85 8.25 -4.78 7.46
N LEU A 86 8.56 -3.49 7.60
CA LEU A 86 9.94 -2.99 7.55
C LEU A 86 10.81 -3.59 8.66
N ASP A 87 10.28 -3.68 9.89
CA ASP A 87 10.96 -4.32 11.02
C ASP A 87 11.29 -5.80 10.69
N THR A 88 10.31 -6.54 10.16
CA THR A 88 10.46 -7.96 9.79
C THR A 88 11.46 -8.19 8.66
N GLN A 89 11.58 -7.24 7.74
CA GLN A 89 12.50 -7.35 6.61
C GLN A 89 13.91 -6.96 7.02
N THR A 90 14.04 -5.96 7.90
CA THR A 90 15.31 -5.55 8.49
C THR A 90 15.93 -6.71 9.29
N THR A 91 15.14 -7.47 10.06
CA THR A 91 15.66 -8.66 10.78
C THR A 91 16.11 -9.78 9.84
N LYS A 92 15.66 -9.78 8.59
CA LYS A 92 16.13 -10.68 7.52
C LYS A 92 17.30 -10.11 6.72
N GLY A 93 17.83 -8.95 7.10
CA GLY A 93 18.90 -8.26 6.36
C GLY A 93 18.44 -7.63 5.05
N ILE A 94 17.13 -7.42 4.85
CA ILE A 94 16.56 -6.80 3.66
C ILE A 94 16.27 -5.33 3.95
N THR A 95 16.79 -4.46 3.10
CA THR A 95 16.50 -3.02 3.10
C THR A 95 15.89 -2.61 1.77
N TYR A 96 14.91 -1.70 1.81
CA TYR A 96 14.30 -1.14 0.59
C TYR A 96 14.96 0.17 0.22
N ASP A 97 15.49 0.23 -1.01
CA ASP A 97 16.04 1.47 -1.57
C ASP A 97 14.95 2.55 -1.65
N ARG A 98 13.72 2.14 -2.02
CA ARG A 98 12.57 3.02 -2.21
C ARG A 98 11.29 2.31 -1.76
N ILE A 99 10.37 3.08 -1.19
CA ILE A 99 9.01 2.66 -0.85
C ILE A 99 8.02 3.49 -1.65
N PHE A 100 7.05 2.83 -2.27
CA PHE A 100 5.95 3.47 -2.99
C PHE A 100 4.63 3.17 -2.28
N VAL A 101 3.96 4.20 -1.76
CA VAL A 101 2.61 4.09 -1.23
C VAL A 101 1.62 4.52 -2.30
N VAL A 102 0.86 3.58 -2.85
CA VAL A 102 -0.14 3.82 -3.90
C VAL A 102 -1.53 3.65 -3.30
N GLY A 103 -2.33 4.72 -3.31
CA GLY A 103 -3.65 4.71 -2.67
C GLY A 103 -4.47 5.96 -2.96
N ASP A 104 -5.67 6.02 -2.41
CA ASP A 104 -6.65 7.08 -2.66
C ASP A 104 -7.38 7.52 -1.39
N GLY A 105 -7.62 6.61 -0.45
CA GLY A 105 -8.37 6.88 0.77
C GLY A 105 -7.62 7.66 1.84
N GLU A 106 -8.36 8.34 2.71
CA GLU A 106 -7.81 9.00 3.90
C GLU A 106 -7.03 8.02 4.80
N ASN A 107 -7.50 6.77 4.89
CA ASN A 107 -6.86 5.73 5.70
C ASN A 107 -5.46 5.30 5.17
N ASP A 108 -5.06 5.73 3.97
CA ASP A 108 -3.71 5.56 3.42
C ASP A 108 -2.72 6.63 3.90
N HIS A 109 -3.19 7.73 4.48
CA HIS A 109 -2.32 8.81 4.92
C HIS A 109 -1.38 8.36 6.05
N CYS A 110 -1.88 7.58 7.02
CA CYS A 110 -1.12 7.27 8.23
C CYS A 110 0.21 6.54 7.96
N GLN A 111 0.28 5.68 6.94
CA GLN A 111 1.53 5.00 6.56
C GLN A 111 2.54 5.93 5.87
N CYS A 112 2.08 7.01 5.25
CA CYS A 112 2.94 7.97 4.56
C CYS A 112 3.91 8.69 5.51
N VAL A 113 3.63 8.70 6.82
CA VAL A 113 4.50 9.33 7.83
C VAL A 113 5.82 8.58 8.05
N LEU A 114 5.91 7.32 7.61
CA LEU A 114 7.14 6.53 7.69
C LEU A 114 8.05 6.71 6.47
N LEU A 115 7.57 7.44 5.46
CA LEU A 115 8.29 7.61 4.21
C LEU A 115 9.40 8.65 4.35
N ARG A 116 10.54 8.31 3.76
CA ARG A 116 11.75 9.13 3.73
C ARG A 116 11.74 10.04 2.49
N SER A 117 12.73 10.92 2.37
CA SER A 117 12.86 11.82 1.22
C SER A 117 13.04 11.08 -0.12
N GLN A 118 13.58 9.87 -0.08
CA GLN A 118 13.71 9.02 -1.27
C GLN A 118 12.40 8.31 -1.67
N ASP A 119 11.44 8.19 -0.77
CA ASP A 119 10.24 7.39 -1.00
C ASP A 119 9.15 8.20 -1.73
N TYR A 120 8.10 7.54 -2.20
CA TYR A 120 7.05 8.15 -3.00
C TYR A 120 5.65 7.89 -2.46
N ILE A 121 4.81 8.93 -2.48
CA ILE A 121 3.36 8.83 -2.32
C ILE A 121 2.72 8.98 -3.70
N MET A 122 1.85 8.05 -4.07
CA MET A 122 1.11 8.07 -5.33
C MET A 122 -0.39 8.18 -5.04
N PRO A 123 -0.90 9.40 -4.77
CA PRO A 123 -2.30 9.61 -4.43
C PRO A 123 -3.18 9.68 -5.68
N ARG A 124 -4.40 9.13 -5.62
CA ARG A 124 -5.36 9.31 -6.70
C ARG A 124 -5.94 10.73 -6.71
N VAL A 125 -5.85 11.40 -7.85
CA VAL A 125 -6.39 12.75 -8.04
C VAL A 125 -7.89 12.77 -7.76
N GLY A 126 -8.33 13.73 -6.94
CA GLY A 126 -9.74 13.91 -6.56
C GLY A 126 -10.20 13.03 -5.40
N PHE A 127 -9.29 12.35 -4.71
CA PHE A 127 -9.59 11.52 -3.54
C PHE A 127 -8.88 12.05 -2.28
N PRO A 128 -9.35 11.69 -1.07
CA PRO A 128 -8.89 12.32 0.17
C PRO A 128 -7.37 12.31 0.40
N LEU A 129 -6.66 11.24 0.01
CA LEU A 129 -5.20 11.21 0.14
C LEU A 129 -4.51 12.31 -0.67
N HIS A 130 -5.04 12.64 -1.86
CA HIS A 130 -4.50 13.69 -2.71
C HIS A 130 -4.64 15.07 -2.07
N ASP A 131 -5.79 15.35 -1.46
CA ASP A 131 -6.05 16.63 -0.80
C ASP A 131 -5.15 16.79 0.43
N ILE A 132 -5.06 15.76 1.27
CA ILE A 132 -4.19 15.76 2.46
C ILE A 132 -2.73 16.03 2.08
N VAL A 133 -2.21 15.32 1.08
CA VAL A 133 -0.81 15.44 0.67
C VAL A 133 -0.54 16.80 -0.01
N SER A 134 -1.52 17.33 -0.74
CA SER A 134 -1.45 18.65 -1.37
C SER A 134 -1.35 19.76 -0.31
N GLU A 135 -2.14 19.69 0.76
CA GLU A 135 -2.05 20.66 1.85
C GLU A 135 -0.72 20.54 2.61
N MET A 136 -0.23 19.33 2.85
CA MET A 136 1.07 19.14 3.52
C MET A 136 2.25 19.73 2.75
N LYS A 137 2.20 19.72 1.42
CA LYS A 137 3.25 20.32 0.58
C LYS A 137 3.36 21.84 0.75
N LYS A 138 2.26 22.52 1.07
CA LYS A 138 2.25 23.99 1.24
C LYS A 138 3.00 24.45 2.50
N VAL A 139 3.27 23.54 3.43
CA VAL A 139 3.74 23.86 4.80
C VAL A 139 5.23 23.55 5.02
N LYS A 140 5.93 22.88 4.08
CA LYS A 140 7.25 22.27 4.37
C LYS A 140 8.48 23.04 3.90
N ASN A 141 9.43 23.20 4.82
CA ASN A 141 10.82 23.66 4.62
C ASN A 141 11.86 22.51 4.71
N SER A 142 11.45 21.24 4.64
CA SER A 142 12.32 20.07 4.83
C SER A 142 12.15 19.00 3.73
N PRO A 143 13.14 18.10 3.55
CA PRO A 143 13.03 16.99 2.62
C PRO A 143 11.79 16.14 2.92
N SER A 144 10.98 15.89 1.90
CA SER A 144 9.74 15.12 2.00
C SER A 144 9.69 14.08 0.87
N PRO A 145 8.93 12.98 1.04
CA PRO A 145 8.77 12.01 -0.03
C PRO A 145 8.25 12.67 -1.30
N GLY A 146 8.67 12.15 -2.45
CA GLY A 146 8.12 12.54 -3.74
C GLY A 146 6.61 12.28 -3.78
N VAL A 147 5.87 13.07 -4.55
CA VAL A 147 4.42 12.86 -4.73
C VAL A 147 4.13 12.80 -6.21
N LEU A 148 3.53 11.68 -6.63
CA LEU A 148 3.20 11.37 -8.02
C LEU A 148 1.69 11.09 -8.14
N PRO A 149 0.86 12.15 -8.26
CA PRO A 149 -0.59 11.98 -8.37
C PRO A 149 -0.97 11.23 -9.65
N TRP A 150 -1.99 10.36 -9.58
CA TRP A 150 -2.48 9.59 -10.72
C TRP A 150 -4.00 9.70 -10.86
N ILE A 151 -4.50 9.64 -12.08
CA ILE A 151 -5.94 9.76 -12.39
C ILE A 151 -6.56 8.37 -12.62
N ASP A 152 -5.81 7.50 -13.30
CA ASP A 152 -6.22 6.14 -13.64
C ASP A 152 -5.13 5.10 -13.39
N GLY A 153 -5.51 3.85 -13.59
CA GLY A 153 -4.66 2.70 -13.32
C GLY A 153 -3.55 2.44 -14.35
N ASP A 154 -3.48 3.17 -15.46
CA ASP A 154 -2.37 3.11 -16.42
C ASP A 154 -1.31 4.14 -16.06
N GLN A 155 -1.72 5.34 -15.62
CA GLN A 155 -0.81 6.36 -15.10
C GLN A 155 -0.01 5.87 -13.88
N THR A 156 -0.60 5.03 -13.01
CA THR A 156 0.15 4.46 -11.88
C THR A 156 1.40 3.70 -12.34
N LEU A 157 1.34 3.03 -13.48
CA LEU A 157 2.49 2.27 -14.00
C LEU A 157 3.57 3.16 -14.58
N SER A 158 3.21 4.10 -15.46
CA SER A 158 4.21 4.99 -16.07
C SER A 158 4.93 5.83 -15.02
N LEU A 159 4.20 6.41 -14.07
CA LEU A 159 4.77 7.20 -12.98
C LEU A 159 5.73 6.39 -12.11
N ALA A 160 5.34 5.18 -11.69
CA ALA A 160 6.18 4.34 -10.86
C ALA A 160 7.43 3.87 -11.62
N LEU A 161 7.30 3.43 -12.88
CA LEU A 161 8.46 3.00 -13.66
C LEU A 161 9.44 4.14 -13.92
N ASN A 162 8.97 5.35 -14.20
CA ASN A 162 9.83 6.51 -14.37
C ASN A 162 10.63 6.79 -13.09
N ALA A 163 9.96 6.84 -11.94
CA ALA A 163 10.62 7.06 -10.64
C ALA A 163 11.62 5.96 -10.25
N ILE A 164 11.31 4.70 -10.58
CA ILE A 164 12.22 3.56 -10.39
C ILE A 164 13.47 3.73 -11.29
N ASN A 165 13.27 4.08 -12.56
CA ASN A 165 14.35 4.14 -13.56
C ASN A 165 15.24 5.38 -13.45
N GLU A 166 14.70 6.55 -13.09
CA GLU A 166 15.49 7.77 -12.83
C GLU A 166 16.58 7.54 -11.77
N THR A 167 16.28 6.64 -10.83
CA THR A 167 17.21 6.28 -9.76
C THR A 167 18.30 5.31 -10.25
N ALA A 168 17.98 4.42 -11.20
CA ALA A 168 18.93 3.43 -11.74
C ALA A 168 19.99 4.07 -12.66
N GLY A 169 19.70 5.21 -13.28
CA GLY A 169 20.64 5.96 -14.12
C GLY A 169 21.54 6.97 -13.39
N SER A 170 21.43 7.06 -12.05
CA SER A 170 22.19 8.00 -11.22
C SER A 170 23.38 7.36 -10.48
N ILE A 171 23.87 6.21 -10.95
CA ILE A 171 25.03 5.48 -10.40
C ILE A 171 26.17 5.51 -11.41
#